data_AF-A0A838WWN2-F1
#
_entry.id   AF-A0A838WWN2-F1
#
_cell.length_a   1.000
_cell.length_b   1.000
_cell.length_c   1.000
_cell.angle_alpha   90.00
_cell.angle_beta   90.00
_cell.angle_gamma   90.00
#
_symmetry.space_group_name_H-M   'P 1'
#
loop_
_entity.id
_entity.type
_entity.pdbx_description
1 polymer ?
#
loop_
_entity_poly.entity_id
_entity_poly.type
_entity_poly.pdbx_seq_one_letter_code
_entity_poly.pdbx_strand_id
1 'polypeptide(L)'
;LNGQLRRSYVLWKEKVPPFIVIEFASKNGKEEKDSSPPPEGDEIDPETGKLKKAGKFWVYEQAVKVPYYAIFNGFKGTLEVYHLERKRYKEIKANRRGHYAIP
;
A
#
# COMPACT_ATOMS: atom_id res chain seq x y z
N LEU A 1 6.31 18.92 -5.26
CA LEU A 1 5.48 18.65 -6.46
C LEU A 1 4.47 19.77 -6.77
N ASN A 2 4.62 20.99 -6.25
CA ASN A 2 3.72 22.12 -6.52
C ASN A 2 2.21 21.77 -6.48
N GLY A 3 1.80 20.90 -5.54
CA GLY A 3 0.40 20.49 -5.37
C GLY A 3 -0.15 19.47 -6.38
N GLN A 4 0.66 18.93 -7.30
CA GLN A 4 0.16 17.97 -8.29
C GLN A 4 0.07 16.53 -7.76
N LEU A 5 -1.06 15.87 -8.03
CA LEU A 5 -1.29 14.45 -7.75
C LEU A 5 -0.37 13.57 -8.59
N ARG A 6 0.17 12.50 -7.99
CA ARG A 6 0.87 11.42 -8.69
C ARG A 6 -0.05 10.21 -8.82
N ARG A 7 -0.36 9.82 -10.06
CA ARG A 7 -1.17 8.63 -10.36
C ARG A 7 -0.42 7.31 -10.16
N SER A 8 0.91 7.36 -10.19
CA SER A 8 1.77 6.21 -9.94
C SER A 8 3.05 6.71 -9.27
N TYR A 9 3.42 6.09 -8.16
CA TYR A 9 4.61 6.42 -7.40
C TYR A 9 5.76 5.49 -7.77
N VAL A 10 6.94 6.06 -8.02
CA VAL A 10 8.15 5.26 -8.29
C VAL A 10 9.31 5.77 -7.44
N LEU A 11 9.69 4.99 -6.43
CA LEU A 11 10.65 5.39 -5.39
C LEU A 11 11.97 5.94 -5.95
N TRP A 12 12.59 5.24 -6.91
CA TRP A 12 13.88 5.64 -7.49
C TRP A 12 13.83 6.95 -8.28
N LYS A 13 12.63 7.36 -8.72
CA LYS A 13 12.42 8.60 -9.48
C LYS A 13 12.05 9.77 -8.57
N GLU A 14 11.28 9.52 -7.52
CA GLU A 14 10.67 10.57 -6.70
C GLU A 14 11.47 10.94 -5.45
N LYS A 15 12.36 10.06 -4.98
CA LYS A 15 13.33 10.28 -3.87
C LYS A 15 12.75 10.68 -2.50
N VAL A 16 11.46 10.96 -2.43
CA VAL A 16 10.72 11.31 -1.20
C VAL A 16 9.52 10.36 -1.11
N PRO A 17 9.31 9.67 0.02
CA PRO A 17 8.14 8.82 0.20
C PRO A 17 6.86 9.67 0.18
N PRO A 18 5.78 9.19 -0.44
CA PRO A 18 4.51 9.89 -0.39
C PRO A 18 3.97 9.91 1.05
N PHE A 19 3.17 10.91 1.37
CA PHE A 19 2.49 10.96 2.66
C PHE A 19 1.35 9.95 2.76
N ILE A 20 0.65 9.74 1.65
CA ILE A 20 -0.42 8.76 1.52
C ILE A 20 -0.32 8.03 0.17
N VAL A 21 -0.59 6.73 0.18
CA VAL A 21 -0.85 5.92 -1.01
C VAL A 21 -2.28 5.40 -0.95
N ILE A 22 -2.99 5.46 -2.08
CA ILE A 22 -4.33 4.90 -2.23
C ILE A 22 -4.29 3.91 -3.39
N GLU A 23 -4.55 2.64 -3.10
CA GLU A 23 -4.64 1.57 -4.10
C GLU A 23 -6.10 1.24 -4.39
N PHE A 24 -6.44 1.14 -5.67
CA PHE A 24 -7.72 0.61 -6.12
C PHE A 24 -7.58 -0.90 -6.27
N ALA A 25 -8.21 -1.66 -5.37
CA ALA A 25 -8.10 -3.10 -5.35
C ALA A 25 -8.64 -3.70 -6.65
N SER A 26 -7.82 -4.51 -7.32
CA SER A 26 -8.18 -5.17 -8.58
C SER A 26 -9.27 -6.24 -8.40
N LYS A 27 -9.39 -6.80 -7.18
CA LYS A 27 -10.34 -7.87 -6.82
C LYS A 27 -10.82 -7.72 -5.35
N ASN A 28 -10.56 -8.72 -4.51
CA ASN A 28 -10.95 -8.76 -3.10
C ASN A 28 -9.98 -8.03 -2.16
N GLY A 29 -8.92 -7.40 -2.70
CA GLY A 29 -7.91 -6.67 -1.93
C GLY A 29 -6.81 -7.54 -1.32
N LYS A 30 -6.73 -8.84 -1.65
CA LYS A 30 -5.66 -9.72 -1.12
C LYS A 30 -4.27 -9.28 -1.56
N GLU A 31 -4.10 -8.90 -2.83
CA GLU A 31 -2.82 -8.46 -3.38
C GLU A 31 -2.31 -7.18 -2.71
N GLU A 32 -3.22 -6.22 -2.48
CA GLU A 32 -2.92 -4.95 -1.80
C GLU A 32 -2.57 -5.13 -0.32
N LYS A 33 -2.97 -6.26 0.27
CA LYS A 33 -2.68 -6.66 1.66
C LYS A 33 -1.56 -7.67 1.80
N ASP A 34 -0.95 -8.10 0.69
CA ASP A 34 0.17 -9.03 0.75
C ASP A 34 1.34 -8.37 1.46
N SER A 35 1.69 -8.92 2.62
CA SER A 35 2.76 -8.46 3.51
C SER A 35 4.00 -9.36 3.46
N SER A 36 4.08 -10.22 2.44
CA SER A 36 5.25 -11.09 2.24
C SER A 36 6.51 -10.24 1.99
N PRO A 37 7.60 -10.47 2.72
CA PRO A 37 8.89 -9.82 2.45
C PRO A 37 9.42 -10.22 1.07
N PRO A 38 10.42 -9.50 0.52
CA PRO A 38 11.10 -9.96 -0.68
C PRO A 38 11.72 -11.34 -0.44
N PRO A 39 11.79 -12.21 -1.47
CA PRO A 39 12.50 -13.48 -1.38
C PRO A 39 14.00 -13.25 -1.11
N GLU A 40 14.67 -14.23 -0.52
CA GLU A 40 16.11 -14.13 -0.20
C GLU A 40 17.01 -14.23 -1.44
N GLY A 41 16.47 -14.70 -2.57
CA GLY A 41 17.16 -14.76 -3.85
C GLY A 41 16.19 -14.72 -5.04
N ASP A 42 16.68 -15.11 -6.21
CA ASP A 42 15.94 -15.12 -7.48
C ASP A 42 14.94 -16.28 -7.56
N GLU A 43 14.01 -16.35 -6.61
CA GLU A 43 12.90 -17.29 -6.61
C GLU A 43 11.93 -16.95 -7.74
N ILE A 44 11.52 -17.96 -8.49
CA ILE A 44 10.48 -17.84 -9.52
C ILE A 44 9.13 -18.21 -8.92
N ASP A 45 8.16 -17.31 -9.07
CA ASP A 45 6.77 -17.57 -8.72
C ASP A 45 6.20 -18.64 -9.68
N PRO A 46 5.75 -19.79 -9.16
CA PRO A 46 5.32 -20.92 -9.99
C PRO A 46 4.02 -20.67 -10.76
N GLU A 47 3.20 -19.70 -10.33
CA GLU A 47 1.96 -19.33 -11.03
C GLU A 47 2.22 -18.36 -12.19
N THR A 48 3.17 -17.42 -12.02
CA THR A 48 3.42 -16.35 -12.99
C THR A 48 4.66 -16.55 -13.85
N GLY A 49 5.57 -17.47 -13.46
CA GLY A 49 6.85 -17.69 -14.12
C GLY A 49 7.83 -16.52 -14.02
N LYS A 50 7.58 -15.55 -13.13
CA LYS A 50 8.39 -14.34 -12.94
C LYS A 50 9.13 -14.39 -11.62
N LEU A 51 10.17 -13.55 -11.47
CA LEU A 51 10.79 -13.29 -10.18
C LEU A 51 9.72 -12.91 -9.16
N LYS A 52 9.69 -13.66 -8.05
CA LYS A 52 8.85 -13.40 -6.90
C LYS A 52 9.27 -12.05 -6.29
N LYS A 53 8.29 -11.27 -5.86
CA LYS A 53 8.48 -9.92 -5.34
C LYS A 53 7.89 -9.80 -3.95
N ALA A 54 8.35 -8.82 -3.20
CA ALA A 54 7.69 -8.41 -1.97
C ALA A 54 6.24 -7.98 -2.25
N GLY A 55 5.34 -8.29 -1.33
CA GLY A 55 3.96 -7.85 -1.39
C GLY A 55 3.83 -6.33 -1.24
N LYS A 56 2.79 -5.73 -1.84
CA LYS A 56 2.59 -4.27 -1.83
C LYS A 56 2.51 -3.70 -0.41
N PHE A 57 1.82 -4.40 0.49
CA PHE A 57 1.67 -3.98 1.88
C PHE A 57 3.04 -3.91 2.57
N TRP A 58 3.88 -4.94 2.36
CA TRP A 58 5.25 -4.96 2.90
C TRP A 58 6.10 -3.82 2.33
N VAL A 59 6.03 -3.58 1.01
CA VAL A 59 6.79 -2.51 0.34
C VAL A 59 6.44 -1.16 0.95
N TYR A 60 5.15 -0.85 1.08
CA TYR A 60 4.74 0.44 1.63
C TYR A 60 5.04 0.57 3.13
N GLU A 61 4.96 -0.52 3.90
CA GLU A 61 5.21 -0.52 5.34
C GLU A 61 6.70 -0.45 5.69
N GLN A 62 7.50 -1.36 5.12
CA GLN A 62 8.87 -1.62 5.56
C GLN A 62 9.92 -0.91 4.70
N ALA A 63 9.75 -0.90 3.37
CA ALA A 63 10.72 -0.31 2.45
C ALA A 63 10.51 1.20 2.28
N VAL A 64 9.30 1.61 1.90
CA VAL A 64 8.96 3.02 1.62
C VAL A 64 8.59 3.79 2.88
N LYS A 65 7.97 3.11 3.86
CA LYS A 65 7.48 3.69 5.13
C LYS A 65 6.49 4.84 4.90
N VAL A 66 5.49 4.58 4.06
CA VAL A 66 4.42 5.54 3.77
C VAL A 66 3.60 5.75 5.06
N PRO A 67 3.37 6.99 5.53
CA PRO A 67 2.60 7.22 6.75
C PRO A 67 1.17 6.68 6.71
N TYR A 68 0.48 6.83 5.57
CA TYR A 68 -0.89 6.35 5.38
C TYR A 68 -1.03 5.48 4.13
N TYR A 69 -1.67 4.34 4.27
CA TYR A 69 -1.97 3.45 3.15
C TYR A 69 -3.45 3.12 3.14
N ALA A 70 -4.12 3.39 2.03
CA ALA A 70 -5.53 3.12 1.85
C ALA A 70 -5.75 2.14 0.71
N ILE A 71 -6.70 1.21 0.92
CA ILE A 71 -7.12 0.22 -0.06
C ILE A 71 -8.60 0.43 -0.31
N PHE A 72 -8.95 0.86 -1.51
CA PHE A 72 -10.33 1.04 -1.92
C PHE A 72 -10.79 -0.16 -2.74
N ASN A 73 -11.79 -0.89 -2.24
CA ASN A 73 -12.46 -1.94 -3.00
C ASN A 73 -13.64 -1.35 -3.77
N GLY A 74 -13.44 -1.07 -5.05
CA GLY A 74 -14.49 -0.49 -5.91
C GLY A 74 -15.71 -1.39 -6.12
N PHE A 75 -15.56 -2.72 -6.03
CA PHE A 75 -16.67 -3.66 -6.18
C PHE A 75 -17.61 -3.67 -4.97
N LYS A 76 -17.06 -3.49 -3.76
CA LYS A 76 -17.82 -3.47 -2.51
C LYS A 76 -18.14 -2.06 -2.01
N GLY A 77 -17.50 -1.04 -2.57
CA GLY A 77 -17.58 0.34 -2.08
C GLY A 77 -16.95 0.52 -0.69
N THR A 78 -16.00 -0.32 -0.30
CA THR A 78 -15.37 -0.29 1.03
C THR A 78 -13.97 0.32 0.98
N LEU A 79 -13.64 1.13 1.97
CA LEU A 79 -12.30 1.70 2.15
C LEU A 79 -11.67 1.10 3.42
N GLU A 80 -10.43 0.65 3.33
CA GLU A 80 -9.61 0.26 4.47
C GLU A 80 -8.40 1.18 4.52
N VAL A 81 -8.09 1.73 5.69
CA VAL A 81 -7.00 2.70 5.83
C VAL A 81 -6.11 2.29 6.99
N TYR A 82 -4.82 2.39 6.77
CA TYR A 82 -3.77 2.00 7.70
C TYR A 82 -2.85 3.18 7.99
N HIS A 83 -2.48 3.33 9.26
CA HIS A 83 -1.52 4.32 9.74
C HIS A 83 -0.23 3.61 10.19
N LEU A 84 0.93 4.09 9.74
CA LEU A 84 2.22 3.52 10.09
C LEU A 84 2.63 3.96 11.51
N GLU A 85 2.47 3.07 12.48
CA GLU A 85 2.82 3.31 13.87
C GLU A 85 3.93 2.36 14.32
N ARG A 86 5.02 2.90 14.86
CA ARG A 86 6.15 2.09 15.35
C ARG A 86 6.63 1.05 14.31
N LYS A 87 6.72 1.48 13.05
CA LYS A 87 7.13 0.67 11.87
C LYS A 87 6.14 -0.43 11.47
N ARG A 88 4.91 -0.43 11.97
CA ARG A 88 3.85 -1.36 11.55
C ARG A 88 2.57 -0.62 11.23
N TYR A 89 1.90 -1.04 10.18
CA TYR A 89 0.58 -0.54 9.85
C TYR A 89 -0.45 -1.01 10.87
N LYS A 90 -1.23 -0.06 11.36
CA LYS A 90 -2.44 -0.32 12.14
C LYS A 90 -3.64 0.18 11.37
N GLU A 91 -4.65 -0.66 11.25
CA GLU A 91 -5.91 -0.25 10.63
C GLU A 91 -6.56 0.84 11.48
N ILE A 92 -6.93 1.96 10.85
CA ILE A 92 -7.70 3.02 11.49
C ILE A 92 -9.16 2.89 11.11
N LYS A 93 -10.06 3.09 12.08
CA LYS A 93 -11.50 3.01 11.84
C LYS A 93 -12.04 4.37 11.41
N ALA A 94 -13.00 4.33 10.50
CA ALA A 94 -13.75 5.52 10.13
C ALA A 94 -14.51 6.09 11.35
N ASN A 95 -14.64 7.40 11.40
CA ASN A 95 -15.51 8.06 12.37
C ASN A 95 -16.99 7.83 12.04
N ARG A 96 -17.91 8.36 12.87
CA ARG A 96 -19.37 8.22 12.68
C ARG A 96 -19.91 8.75 11.34
N ARG A 97 -19.13 9.55 10.62
CA ARG A 97 -19.47 10.08 9.28
C ARG A 97 -18.86 9.25 8.14
N GLY A 98 -18.15 8.16 8.44
CA GLY A 98 -17.44 7.38 7.44
C GLY A 98 -16.11 7.99 6.98
N HIS A 99 -15.57 8.97 7.71
CA HIS A 99 -14.30 9.63 7.35
C HIS A 99 -13.12 9.05 8.14
N TYR A 100 -11.94 9.06 7.51
CA TYR A 100 -10.68 8.66 8.12
C TYR A 100 -9.85 9.92 8.41
N ALA A 101 -9.37 10.05 9.64
CA ALA A 101 -8.56 11.19 10.03
C ALA A 101 -7.12 11.03 9.49
N ILE A 102 -6.68 12.03 8.74
CA ILE A 102 -5.30 12.16 8.23
C ILE A 102 -4.88 13.61 8.55
N PRO A 103 -3.90 13.81 9.44
CA PRO A 103 -3.45 15.12 9.90
C PRO A 103 -2.58 15.86 8.88
#